data_AF-A0A1C4MJ45-F1
#
_entry.id   AF-A0A1C4MJ45-F1
#
_cell.length_a   1.000
_cell.length_b   1.000
_cell.length_c   1.000
_cell.angle_alpha   90.00
_cell.angle_beta   90.00
_cell.angle_gamma   90.00
#
_symmetry.space_group_name_H-M   'P 1'
#
loop_
_entity.id
_entity.type
_entity.pdbx_description
1 polymer ?
#
loop_
_entity_poly.entity_id
_entity_poly.type
_entity_poly.pdbx_seq_one_letter_code
_entity_poly.pdbx_strand_id
1 'polypeptide(L)'
;MGFNGTIWRLRRGTELVGEIAVDSPDFPWLHGRFTPGPAYDTGTHELFERELALLERLDEDESDESAEAWERVCDEVNRTLALAGPEGEAVAEFLLHIQGDRAWFRWSDTPFSEEGL
;
A
#
# COMPACT_ATOMS: atom_id res chain seq x y z
N MET A 1 0.88 -2.09 -21.66
CA MET A 1 -0.28 -2.76 -21.05
C MET A 1 -0.88 -1.81 -20.04
N GLY A 2 -2.16 -1.46 -20.15
CA GLY A 2 -2.81 -0.57 -19.17
C GLY A 2 -3.29 -1.38 -17.97
N PHE A 3 -2.92 -0.98 -16.76
CA PHE A 3 -3.44 -1.58 -15.51
C PHE A 3 -4.90 -1.17 -15.23
N ASN A 4 -5.54 -0.40 -16.11
CA ASN A 4 -6.91 0.05 -15.97
C ASN A 4 -7.88 -1.16 -15.99
N GLY A 5 -8.73 -1.26 -14.97
CA GLY A 5 -9.66 -2.35 -14.75
C GLY A 5 -9.05 -3.58 -14.06
N THR A 6 -7.78 -3.53 -13.64
CA THR A 6 -7.17 -4.64 -12.88
C THR A 6 -7.58 -4.58 -11.41
N ILE A 7 -7.83 -5.76 -10.83
CA ILE A 7 -8.17 -5.90 -9.42
C ILE A 7 -6.94 -6.43 -8.69
N TRP A 8 -6.44 -5.63 -7.76
CA TRP A 8 -5.38 -5.99 -6.85
C TRP A 8 -5.98 -6.42 -5.52
N ARG A 9 -5.41 -7.45 -4.89
CA ARG A 9 -5.97 -8.03 -3.67
C ARG A 9 -4.98 -7.88 -2.53
N LEU A 10 -5.41 -7.19 -1.49
CA LEU A 10 -4.69 -7.08 -0.24
C LEU A 10 -5.05 -8.26 0.66
N ARG A 11 -4.04 -9.00 1.12
CA ARG A 11 -4.22 -10.20 1.93
C ARG A 11 -3.42 -10.13 3.22
N ARG A 12 -3.95 -10.77 4.26
CA ARG A 12 -3.22 -11.04 5.51
C ARG A 12 -3.09 -12.53 5.66
N GLY A 13 -1.93 -13.07 5.28
CA GLY A 13 -1.76 -14.52 5.14
C GLY A 13 -2.76 -15.09 4.12
N THR A 14 -3.75 -15.85 4.59
CA THR A 14 -4.79 -16.45 3.73
C THR A 14 -6.07 -15.62 3.64
N GLU A 15 -6.23 -14.59 4.47
CA GLU A 15 -7.45 -13.81 4.58
C GLU A 15 -7.46 -12.61 3.61
N LEU A 16 -8.63 -12.30 3.05
CA LEU A 16 -8.81 -11.15 2.16
C LEU A 16 -9.13 -9.90 2.98
N VAL A 17 -8.18 -8.97 3.00
CA VAL A 17 -8.28 -7.68 3.68
C VAL A 17 -8.99 -6.66 2.82
N GLY A 18 -8.78 -6.68 1.51
CA GLY A 18 -9.50 -5.79 0.61
C GLY A 18 -9.08 -5.93 -0.83
N GLU A 19 -9.79 -5.23 -1.70
CA GLU A 19 -9.56 -5.24 -3.14
C GLU A 19 -9.43 -3.81 -3.65
N ILE A 20 -8.47 -3.58 -4.53
CA ILE A 20 -8.23 -2.29 -5.17
C ILE A 20 -8.54 -2.44 -6.66
N ALA A 21 -9.61 -1.82 -7.11
CA ALA A 21 -9.96 -1.74 -8.52
C ALA A 21 -9.24 -0.53 -9.12
N VAL A 22 -8.19 -0.77 -9.91
CA VAL A 22 -7.41 0.29 -10.56
C VAL A 22 -8.24 0.93 -11.66
N ASP A 23 -8.53 2.22 -11.54
CA ASP A 23 -9.23 3.00 -12.57
C ASP A 23 -8.29 3.94 -13.32
N SER A 24 -7.22 4.40 -12.65
CA SER A 24 -6.29 5.41 -13.17
C SER A 24 -4.84 4.96 -12.94
N PRO A 25 -4.21 4.31 -13.93
CA PRO A 25 -2.83 3.86 -13.83
C PRO A 25 -1.85 4.99 -14.20
N ASP A 26 -1.42 5.78 -13.22
CA ASP A 26 -0.52 6.94 -13.38
C ASP A 26 0.91 6.58 -12.96
N PHE A 27 1.57 5.73 -13.76
CA PHE A 27 2.88 5.17 -13.41
C PHE A 27 3.89 6.27 -13.01
N PRO A 28 4.57 6.17 -11.85
CA PRO A 28 4.81 4.96 -11.04
C PRO A 28 3.72 4.58 -10.01
N TRP A 29 2.65 5.37 -9.88
CA TRP A 29 1.58 5.14 -8.92
C TRP A 29 0.28 4.64 -9.59
N LEU A 30 -0.32 3.59 -9.06
CA LEU A 30 -1.60 3.08 -9.52
C LEU A 30 -2.70 3.62 -8.61
N HIS A 31 -3.69 4.32 -9.17
CA HIS A 31 -4.83 4.84 -8.44
C HIS A 31 -6.07 3.98 -8.71
N GLY A 32 -6.82 3.71 -7.65
CA GLY A 32 -8.00 2.87 -7.70
C GLY A 32 -8.98 3.15 -6.58
N ARG A 33 -10.07 2.37 -6.59
CA ARG A 33 -11.03 2.31 -5.49
C ARG A 33 -10.71 1.12 -4.60
N PHE A 34 -10.54 1.37 -3.30
CA PHE A 34 -10.41 0.35 -2.28
C PHE A 34 -11.78 -0.12 -1.81
N THR A 35 -11.98 -1.43 -1.77
CA THR A 35 -13.14 -2.09 -1.21
C THR A 35 -12.68 -2.95 -0.04
N PRO A 36 -13.09 -2.64 1.20
CA PRO A 36 -12.70 -3.43 2.37
C PRO A 36 -13.31 -4.83 2.29
N GLY A 37 -12.47 -5.83 2.56
CA GLY A 37 -12.85 -7.24 2.64
C GLY A 37 -13.26 -7.65 4.05
N PRO A 38 -13.60 -8.94 4.25
CA PRO A 38 -14.04 -9.46 5.55
C PRO A 38 -12.96 -9.40 6.63
N ALA A 39 -11.66 -9.38 6.26
CA ALA A 39 -10.55 -9.25 7.21
C ALA A 39 -10.06 -7.79 7.39
N TYR A 40 -10.85 -6.82 6.93
CA TYR A 40 -10.59 -5.40 7.17
C TYR A 40 -11.07 -4.99 8.56
N ASP A 41 -10.32 -5.38 9.58
CA ASP A 41 -10.56 -4.98 10.96
C ASP A 41 -10.06 -3.56 11.27
N THR A 42 -10.52 -3.01 12.39
CA THR A 42 -10.10 -1.69 12.90
C THR A 42 -8.59 -1.54 12.96
N GLY A 43 -7.84 -2.58 13.39
CA GLY A 43 -6.38 -2.50 13.45
C GLY A 43 -5.71 -2.32 12.08
N THR A 44 -6.30 -2.86 11.01
CA THR A 44 -5.80 -2.64 9.65
C THR A 44 -6.14 -1.23 9.16
N HIS A 45 -7.35 -0.75 9.46
CA HIS A 45 -7.75 0.62 9.17
C HIS A 45 -6.82 1.63 9.86
N GLU A 46 -6.59 1.47 11.17
CA GLU A 46 -5.70 2.32 11.97
C GLU A 46 -4.24 2.29 11.46
N LEU A 47 -3.78 1.13 10.95
CA LEU A 47 -2.44 1.01 10.37
C LEU A 47 -2.30 1.89 9.12
N PHE A 48 -3.28 1.86 8.21
CA PHE A 48 -3.27 2.72 7.02
C PHE A 48 -3.48 4.20 7.34
N GLU A 49 -4.33 4.52 8.32
CA GLU A 49 -4.47 5.91 8.78
C GLU A 49 -3.16 6.46 9.37
N ARG A 50 -2.43 5.63 10.12
CA ARG A 50 -1.13 5.99 10.67
C ARG A 50 -0.07 6.15 9.59
N GLU A 51 -0.04 5.25 8.62
CA GLU A 51 0.83 5.34 7.44
C GLU A 51 0.59 6.67 6.70
N LEU A 52 -0.67 7.00 6.41
CA LEU A 52 -1.05 8.23 5.72
C LEU A 52 -0.67 9.48 6.52
N ALA A 53 -0.92 9.50 7.83
CA ALA A 53 -0.55 10.63 8.69
C ALA A 53 0.98 10.84 8.76
N LEU A 54 1.76 9.76 8.66
CA LEU A 54 3.22 9.84 8.60
C LEU A 54 3.71 10.35 7.24
N LEU A 55 3.05 9.95 6.15
CA LEU A 55 3.33 10.46 4.82
C LEU A 55 3.05 11.97 4.74
N GLU A 56 1.90 12.42 5.25
CA GLU A 56 1.56 13.86 5.31
C GLU A 56 2.62 14.64 6.09
N ARG A 57 3.05 14.12 7.24
CA ARG A 57 4.11 14.72 8.04
C ARG A 57 5.48 14.73 7.33
N LEU A 58 5.80 13.67 6.57
CA LEU A 58 7.02 13.60 5.77
C LEU A 58 7.02 14.69 4.68
N ASP A 59 5.88 14.92 4.02
CA ASP A 59 5.73 15.99 3.02
C ASP A 59 5.85 17.39 3.65
N GLU A 60 5.41 17.56 4.90
CA GLU A 60 5.51 18.84 5.61
C GLU A 60 6.90 19.15 6.17
N ASP A 61 7.59 18.15 6.74
CA ASP A 61 8.80 18.36 7.53
C ASP A 61 10.08 17.91 6.82
N GLU A 62 10.00 16.99 5.85
CA GLU A 62 11.08 16.43 5.03
C GLU A 62 12.34 15.95 5.81
N SER A 63 12.26 15.81 7.14
CA SER A 63 13.37 15.36 7.99
C SER A 63 13.59 13.86 7.94
N ASP A 64 14.83 13.42 8.18
CA ASP A 64 15.20 12.00 8.31
C ASP A 64 14.33 11.26 9.34
N GLU A 65 14.02 11.88 10.49
CA GLU A 65 13.13 11.28 11.51
C GLU A 65 11.71 11.01 10.99
N SER A 66 11.22 11.87 10.09
CA SER A 66 9.91 11.72 9.45
C SER A 66 9.95 10.59 8.42
N ALA A 67 11.03 10.50 7.64
CA ALA A 67 11.26 9.43 6.68
C ALA A 67 11.36 8.08 7.38
N GLU A 68 12.23 7.95 8.38
CA GLU A 68 12.42 6.71 9.15
C GLU A 68 11.11 6.22 9.80
N ALA A 69 10.31 7.15 10.32
CA ALA A 69 9.04 6.79 10.96
C ALA A 69 8.02 6.27 9.94
N TRP A 70 7.93 6.89 8.77
CA TRP A 70 7.08 6.45 7.67
C TRP A 70 7.55 5.10 7.10
N GLU A 71 8.85 4.95 6.87
CA GLU A 71 9.48 3.71 6.42
C GLU A 71 9.19 2.56 7.38
N ARG A 72 9.32 2.76 8.71
CA ARG A 72 8.99 1.72 9.70
C ARG A 72 7.55 1.24 9.62
N VAL A 73 6.59 2.14 9.36
CA VAL A 73 5.18 1.75 9.20
C VAL A 73 4.96 1.06 7.86
N CYS A 74 5.62 1.49 6.79
CA CYS A 74 5.59 0.78 5.50
C CYS A 74 6.16 -0.64 5.64
N ASP A 75 7.25 -0.82 6.37
CA ASP A 75 7.84 -2.13 6.70
C ASP A 75 6.85 -2.99 7.50
N GLU A 76 6.18 -2.41 8.50
CA GLU A 76 5.15 -3.08 9.29
C GLU A 76 3.97 -3.53 8.43
N VAL A 77 3.54 -2.69 7.48
CA VAL A 77 2.50 -3.01 6.48
C VAL A 77 2.94 -4.18 5.61
N ASN A 78 4.15 -4.14 5.03
CA ASN A 78 4.66 -5.21 4.16
C ASN A 78 4.88 -6.54 4.90
N ARG A 79 5.20 -6.50 6.20
CA ARG A 79 5.32 -7.70 7.04
C ARG A 79 3.98 -8.30 7.42
N THR A 80 2.96 -7.46 7.56
CA THR A 80 1.63 -7.89 8.01
C THR A 80 0.74 -8.28 6.84
N LEU A 81 0.88 -7.58 5.72
CA LEU A 81 0.00 -7.64 4.56
C LEU A 81 0.81 -7.98 3.31
N ALA A 82 0.17 -8.70 2.39
CA ALA A 82 0.71 -9.01 1.08
C ALA A 82 -0.22 -8.46 0.01
N LEU A 83 0.34 -7.68 -0.91
CA LEU A 83 -0.37 -7.18 -2.07
C LEU A 83 -0.19 -8.15 -3.24
N ALA A 84 -1.29 -8.74 -3.71
CA ALA A 84 -1.29 -9.63 -4.86
C ALA A 84 -1.82 -8.93 -6.10
N GLY A 85 -1.08 -9.07 -7.20
CA GLY A 85 -1.51 -8.59 -8.51
C GLY A 85 -2.73 -9.33 -9.05
N PRO A 86 -3.26 -8.91 -10.22
CA PRO A 86 -4.39 -9.57 -10.87
C PRO A 86 -4.12 -11.05 -11.21
N GLU A 87 -2.85 -11.38 -11.45
CA GLU A 87 -2.38 -12.76 -11.71
C GLU A 87 -2.35 -13.63 -10.44
N GLY A 88 -2.47 -13.01 -9.26
CA GLY A 88 -2.52 -13.68 -7.97
C GLY A 88 -1.17 -13.87 -7.27
N GLU A 89 -0.08 -13.45 -7.90
CA GLU A 89 1.26 -13.45 -7.29
C GLU A 89 1.42 -12.25 -6.35
N ALA A 90 1.99 -12.50 -5.17
CA ALA A 90 2.29 -11.46 -4.19
C ALA A 90 3.60 -10.77 -4.58
N VAL A 91 3.58 -9.44 -4.58
CA VAL A 91 4.77 -8.63 -4.84
C VAL A 91 5.73 -8.71 -3.66
N ALA A 92 7.03 -8.48 -3.91
CA ALA A 92 8.04 -8.49 -2.85
C ALA A 92 7.81 -7.34 -1.86
N GLU A 93 7.51 -6.15 -2.37
CA GLU A 93 7.27 -4.96 -1.56
C GLU A 93 6.29 -4.01 -2.24
N PHE A 94 5.50 -3.30 -1.44
CA PHE A 94 4.56 -2.31 -1.92
C PHE A 94 4.41 -1.14 -0.95
N LEU A 95 4.08 0.02 -1.50
CA LEU A 95 3.50 1.11 -0.73
C LEU A 95 2.05 1.24 -1.12
N LEU A 96 1.18 1.27 -0.13
CA LEU A 96 -0.26 1.40 -0.33
C LEU A 96 -0.78 2.45 0.64
N HIS A 97 -1.40 3.46 0.08
CA HIS A 97 -2.05 4.53 0.81
C HIS A 97 -3.55 4.44 0.57
N ILE A 98 -4.33 4.56 1.64
CA ILE A 98 -5.79 4.49 1.59
C ILE A 98 -6.35 5.74 2.27
N GLN A 99 -7.17 6.49 1.52
CA GLN A 99 -7.92 7.62 2.03
C GLN A 99 -9.40 7.41 1.70
N GLY A 100 -10.18 6.98 2.69
CA GLY A 100 -11.58 6.63 2.49
C GLY A 100 -11.75 5.46 1.52
N ASP A 101 -12.46 5.67 0.40
CA ASP A 101 -12.60 4.67 -0.67
C ASP A 101 -11.55 4.79 -1.78
N ARG A 102 -10.64 5.77 -1.71
CA ARG A 102 -9.56 5.94 -2.69
C ARG A 102 -8.29 5.29 -2.18
N ALA A 103 -7.62 4.56 -3.06
CA ALA A 103 -6.31 4.02 -2.80
C ALA A 103 -5.35 4.35 -3.93
N TRP A 104 -4.10 4.58 -3.57
CA TRP A 104 -3.00 4.65 -4.51
C TRP A 104 -1.84 3.83 -3.98
N PHE A 105 -1.22 3.08 -4.88
CA PHE A 105 -0.16 2.18 -4.50
C PHE A 105 0.90 2.10 -5.57
N ARG A 106 2.12 1.82 -5.12
CA ARG A 106 3.22 1.38 -5.98
C ARG A 106 3.72 0.06 -5.45
N TRP A 107 4.27 -0.76 -6.33
CA TRP A 107 4.83 -2.05 -5.97
C TRP A 107 6.17 -2.24 -6.66
N SER A 108 6.99 -3.10 -6.07
CA SER A 108 8.28 -3.49 -6.60
C SER A 108 8.41 -5.02 -6.53
N ASP A 109 8.91 -5.60 -7.62
CA ASP A 109 9.19 -7.03 -7.72
C ASP A 109 10.44 -7.42 -6.91
N THR A 110 11.32 -6.45 -6.67
CA THR A 110 12.43 -6.56 -5.74
C THR A 110 12.13 -5.75 -4.48
N PRO A 111 12.59 -6.18 -3.29
CA PRO A 111 12.52 -5.32 -2.11
C PRO A 111 13.18 -3.97 -2.42
N PHE A 112 12.65 -2.88 -1.87
CA PHE A 112 13.33 -1.59 -1.95
C PHE A 112 14.68 -1.81 -1.24
N SER A 113 15.78 -1.76 -1.99
CA SER A 113 17.10 -1.97 -1.38
C SER A 113 17.31 -0.90 -0.30
N GLU A 114 17.82 -1.31 0.86
CA GLU A 114 18.27 -0.41 1.95
C GLU A 114 19.39 0.57 1.49
N GLU A 115 19.86 0.45 0.25
CA GLU A 115 20.88 1.30 -0.36
C GLU A 115 20.23 2.32 -1.30
N GLY A 116 19.55 3.33 -0.76
CA GLY A 116 19.15 4.49 -1.55
C GLY A 116 17.94 5.26 -1.04
N LEU A 117 17.98 5.75 0.20
CA LEU A 117 17.35 7.03 0.56
C LEU A 117 18.45 8.07 0.74
#